data_AF-A0A2N1M235-F1
#
_entry.id   AF-A0A2N1M235-F1
#
_cell.length_a   1.000
_cell.length_b   1.000
_cell.length_c   1.000
_cell.angle_alpha   90.00
_cell.angle_beta   90.00
_cell.angle_gamma   90.00
#
_symmetry.space_group_name_H-M   'P 1'
#
loop_
_entity.id
_entity.type
_entity.pdbx_description
1 polymer ?
#
loop_
_entity_poly.entity_id
_entity_poly.type
_entity_poly.pdbx_seq_one_letter_code
_entity_poly.pdbx_strand_id
1 'polypeptide(L)'
;MDPTATLPSNAKAARVFLDSIEIPHILYKKTIIMEYNQIQYTLHHRTIFDAIKELLSNKEIFKYCVFDYSPDYITNDKGEQERCYSELYNSDWWGRAQRSINESAKVLSIIIYSDATTCDTLGKKTEHPVFLTLGNIPSWRRNKPDAKALLAYLPKINDHQKKHAMAKHQLFQRSMNILVIEPIMSVMSDGLDLRTDDGILWCYLVIYLSITL
;
A
#
# COMPACT_ATOMS: atom_id res chain seq x y z
N MET A 1 19.79 -10.49 -8.37
CA MET A 1 18.40 -10.09 -8.68
C MET A 1 18.27 -10.04 -10.19
N ASP A 2 17.41 -10.86 -10.76
CA ASP A 2 17.07 -10.77 -12.18
C ASP A 2 16.09 -9.60 -12.37
N PRO A 3 16.40 -8.56 -13.17
CA PRO A 3 15.55 -7.40 -13.39
C PRO A 3 14.23 -7.72 -14.12
N THR A 4 14.02 -8.97 -14.52
CA THR A 4 12.91 -9.40 -15.37
C THR A 4 11.78 -10.13 -14.64
N ALA A 5 11.78 -10.18 -13.31
CA ALA A 5 10.71 -10.80 -12.54
C ALA A 5 9.38 -10.05 -12.75
N THR A 6 8.61 -10.53 -13.72
CA THR A 6 7.26 -10.07 -14.04
C THR A 6 6.34 -10.43 -12.87
N LEU A 7 5.52 -9.46 -12.43
CA LEU A 7 4.42 -9.76 -11.51
C LEU A 7 3.66 -10.96 -12.09
N PRO A 8 3.37 -11.97 -11.26
CA PRO A 8 2.75 -13.18 -11.71
C PRO A 8 1.44 -12.87 -12.42
N SER A 9 1.32 -13.32 -13.67
CA SER A 9 0.21 -13.00 -14.57
C SER A 9 -1.14 -13.51 -14.10
N ASN A 10 -1.15 -14.37 -13.08
CA ASN A 10 -2.35 -14.86 -12.42
C ASN A 10 -2.01 -15.38 -11.02
N ALA A 11 -3.05 -15.44 -10.20
CA ALA A 11 -3.22 -16.28 -9.03
C ALA A 11 -2.23 -17.44 -8.79
N LYS A 12 -2.22 -18.41 -9.70
CA LYS A 12 -1.41 -19.62 -9.59
C LYS A 12 0.07 -19.33 -9.76
N ALA A 13 0.41 -18.46 -10.70
CA ALA A 13 1.76 -17.93 -10.83
C ALA A 13 2.15 -17.10 -9.59
N ALA A 14 1.20 -16.42 -8.95
CA ALA A 14 1.43 -15.63 -7.74
C ALA A 14 1.72 -16.53 -6.55
N ARG A 15 1.01 -17.65 -6.44
CA ARG A 15 1.31 -18.68 -5.45
C ARG A 15 2.65 -19.36 -5.69
N VAL A 16 2.97 -19.74 -6.93
CA VAL A 16 4.27 -20.32 -7.27
C VAL A 16 5.41 -19.32 -7.06
N PHE A 17 5.17 -18.03 -7.32
CA PHE A 17 6.10 -16.94 -7.02
C PHE A 17 6.24 -16.72 -5.51
N LEU A 18 5.16 -16.81 -4.72
CA LEU A 18 5.22 -16.72 -3.25
C LEU A 18 5.86 -17.96 -2.60
N ASP A 19 5.67 -19.15 -3.19
CA ASP A 19 6.30 -20.39 -2.74
C ASP A 19 7.76 -20.50 -3.23
N SER A 20 8.15 -19.78 -4.30
CA SER A 20 9.53 -19.71 -4.80
C SER A 20 10.31 -18.49 -4.31
N ILE A 21 9.61 -17.48 -3.79
CA ILE A 21 10.17 -16.40 -3.01
C ILE A 21 10.44 -16.94 -1.60
N GLU A 22 11.60 -17.57 -1.45
CA GLU A 22 12.32 -17.42 -0.20
C GLU A 22 12.93 -16.01 -0.16
N ILE A 23 12.11 -14.99 0.12
CA ILE A 23 12.65 -13.77 0.74
C ILE A 23 12.80 -14.18 2.21
N PRO A 24 14.01 -14.40 2.73
CA PRO A 24 14.21 -15.05 4.04
C PRO A 24 13.69 -14.26 5.25
N HIS A 25 13.01 -13.12 5.01
CA HIS A 25 12.70 -12.10 6.01
C HIS A 25 11.25 -11.55 5.94
N ILE A 26 10.40 -11.99 5.00
CA ILE A 26 8.99 -11.51 4.92
C ILE A 26 8.05 -12.58 5.49
N LEU A 27 7.58 -12.35 6.72
CA LEU A 27 6.69 -13.28 7.42
C LEU A 27 5.22 -12.85 7.26
N TYR A 28 4.49 -13.48 6.33
CA TYR A 28 3.04 -13.33 6.29
C TYR A 28 2.38 -14.06 7.47
N LYS A 29 1.59 -13.33 8.24
CA LYS A 29 0.81 -13.78 9.39
C LYS A 29 -0.60 -14.16 8.95
N LYS A 30 -1.19 -15.12 9.67
CA LYS A 30 -2.60 -15.49 9.56
C LYS A 30 -3.31 -15.07 10.83
N THR A 31 -4.34 -14.24 10.70
CA THR A 31 -5.13 -13.77 11.85
C THR A 31 -6.60 -14.08 11.61
N ILE A 32 -7.24 -14.77 12.55
CA ILE A 32 -8.69 -14.99 12.50
C ILE A 32 -9.36 -13.66 12.87
N ILE A 33 -10.11 -13.09 11.95
CA ILE A 33 -10.77 -11.79 12.14
C ILE A 33 -12.13 -11.94 12.80
N MET A 34 -12.88 -12.94 12.36
CA MET A 34 -14.22 -13.22 12.84
C MET A 34 -14.66 -14.62 12.45
N GLU A 35 -15.66 -15.11 13.16
CA GLU A 35 -16.45 -16.25 12.77
C GLU A 35 -17.85 -15.77 12.36
N TYR A 36 -18.34 -16.29 11.23
CA TYR A 36 -19.67 -15.98 10.74
C TYR A 36 -20.26 -17.22 10.04
N ASN A 37 -21.48 -17.61 10.40
CA ASN A 37 -22.13 -18.84 9.94
C ASN A 37 -21.25 -20.09 10.13
N GLN A 38 -20.58 -20.21 11.29
CA GLN A 38 -19.66 -21.32 11.61
C GLN A 38 -18.44 -21.42 10.67
N ILE A 39 -18.17 -20.37 9.88
CA ILE A 39 -17.00 -20.25 9.02
C ILE A 39 -16.07 -19.20 9.63
N GLN A 40 -14.82 -19.58 9.85
CA GLN A 40 -13.77 -18.65 10.26
C GLN A 40 -13.19 -17.91 9.04
N TYR A 41 -13.15 -16.59 9.14
CA TYR A 41 -12.55 -15.71 8.14
C TYR A 41 -11.16 -15.30 8.61
N THR A 42 -10.16 -15.74 7.88
CA THR A 42 -8.75 -15.51 8.17
C THR A 42 -8.21 -14.45 7.23
N LEU A 43 -7.44 -13.51 7.78
CA LEU A 43 -6.67 -12.54 7.04
C LEU A 43 -5.24 -13.00 6.94
N HIS A 44 -4.73 -13.00 5.72
CA HIS A 44 -3.34 -13.28 5.40
C HIS A 44 -2.65 -11.94 5.14
N HIS A 45 -1.69 -11.56 5.97
CA HIS A 45 -1.15 -10.20 5.93
C HIS A 45 0.28 -10.11 6.45
N ARG A 46 0.94 -9.00 6.17
CA ARG A 46 2.18 -8.57 6.83
C ARG A 46 2.01 -7.17 7.37
N THR A 47 2.99 -6.69 8.14
CA THR A 47 2.90 -5.32 8.66
C THR A 47 3.05 -4.30 7.53
N ILE A 48 2.41 -3.14 7.69
CA ILE A 48 2.55 -2.03 6.75
C ILE A 48 4.01 -1.57 6.62
N PHE A 49 4.78 -1.64 7.73
CA PHE A 49 6.18 -1.25 7.77
C PHE A 49 7.07 -2.18 6.96
N ASP A 50 6.80 -3.48 6.98
CA ASP A 50 7.55 -4.44 6.14
C ASP A 50 7.32 -4.15 4.64
N ALA A 51 6.09 -3.80 4.26
CA ALA A 51 5.77 -3.41 2.89
C ALA A 51 6.43 -2.08 2.48
N ILE A 52 6.44 -1.08 3.36
CA ILE A 52 7.14 0.20 3.14
C ILE A 52 8.65 -0.05 2.99
N LYS A 53 9.23 -0.87 3.87
CA LYS A 53 10.66 -1.18 3.84
C LYS A 53 11.05 -1.91 2.56
N GLU A 54 10.24 -2.85 2.08
CA GLU A 54 10.46 -3.50 0.78
C GLU A 54 10.55 -2.49 -0.37
N LEU A 55 9.61 -1.54 -0.43
CA LEU A 55 9.60 -0.52 -1.49
C LEU A 55 10.80 0.43 -1.40
N LEU A 56 11.18 0.84 -0.19
CA LEU A 56 12.29 1.77 0.02
C LEU A 56 13.67 1.10 -0.10
N SER A 57 13.79 -0.20 0.17
CA SER A 57 15.02 -0.97 -0.08
C SER A 57 15.27 -1.24 -1.57
N ASN A 58 14.26 -1.09 -2.43
CA ASN A 58 14.45 -1.19 -3.88
C ASN A 58 15.09 0.09 -4.42
N LYS A 59 16.41 0.07 -4.67
CA LYS A 59 17.17 1.22 -5.20
C LYS A 59 16.63 1.78 -6.52
N GLU A 60 16.07 0.92 -7.37
CA GLU A 60 15.47 1.31 -8.65
C GLU A 60 14.11 2.02 -8.49
N ILE A 61 13.51 1.95 -7.31
CA ILE A 61 12.35 2.72 -6.90
C ILE A 61 12.79 3.96 -6.13
N PHE A 62 13.64 3.76 -5.12
CA PHE A 62 14.06 4.80 -4.18
C PHE A 62 14.68 6.01 -4.88
N LYS A 63 15.48 5.80 -5.93
CA LYS A 63 16.10 6.88 -6.70
C LYS A 63 15.12 7.86 -7.36
N TYR A 64 13.86 7.47 -7.52
CA TYR A 64 12.82 8.33 -8.10
C TYR A 64 11.89 8.93 -7.04
N CYS A 65 12.02 8.54 -5.77
CA CYS A 65 11.15 9.04 -4.71
C CYS A 65 11.36 10.56 -4.50
N VAL A 66 10.25 11.30 -4.46
CA VAL A 66 10.22 12.71 -4.14
C VAL A 66 9.66 12.87 -2.72
N PHE A 67 10.44 13.48 -1.84
CA PHE A 67 10.07 13.69 -0.44
C PHE A 67 9.70 15.13 -0.13
N ASP A 68 10.25 16.06 -0.90
CA ASP A 68 10.01 17.49 -0.73
C ASP A 68 8.82 17.97 -1.56
N TYR A 69 8.09 18.92 -1.01
CA TYR A 69 7.08 19.67 -1.73
C TYR A 69 7.69 20.31 -2.98
N SER A 70 7.19 19.91 -4.14
CA SER A 70 7.71 20.37 -5.43
C SER A 70 6.55 20.90 -6.26
N PRO A 71 6.25 22.20 -6.23
CA PRO A 71 5.16 22.74 -7.02
C PRO A 71 5.46 22.66 -8.53
N ASP A 72 4.59 21.98 -9.30
CA ASP A 72 4.61 21.97 -10.76
C ASP A 72 3.68 23.00 -11.44
N TYR A 73 4.05 23.49 -12.62
CA TYR A 73 3.32 24.48 -13.39
C TYR A 73 3.33 24.13 -14.87
N ILE A 74 2.19 24.34 -15.54
CA ILE A 74 2.04 24.19 -17.00
C ILE A 74 1.76 25.55 -17.63
N THR A 75 2.27 25.76 -18.84
CA THR A 75 1.98 26.98 -19.61
C THR A 75 0.71 26.78 -20.40
N ASN A 76 -0.29 27.64 -20.20
CA ASN A 76 -1.53 27.58 -20.98
C ASN A 76 -1.36 28.19 -22.38
N ASP A 77 -2.38 28.09 -23.23
CA ASP A 77 -2.37 28.62 -24.60
C ASP A 77 -2.16 30.14 -24.67
N LYS A 78 -2.33 30.86 -23.55
CA LYS A 78 -2.10 32.30 -23.42
C LYS A 78 -0.69 32.65 -22.93
N GLY A 79 0.17 31.66 -22.68
CA GLY A 79 1.52 31.85 -22.14
C GLY A 79 1.57 32.06 -20.62
N GLU A 80 0.45 31.89 -19.90
CA GLU A 80 0.37 32.06 -18.45
C GLU A 80 0.73 30.75 -17.73
N GLN A 81 1.37 30.85 -16.57
CA GLN A 81 1.68 29.68 -15.74
C GLN A 81 0.46 29.31 -14.90
N GLU A 82 -0.07 28.10 -15.13
CA GLU A 82 -1.14 27.51 -14.35
C GLU A 82 -0.62 26.37 -13.48
N ARG A 83 -1.25 26.21 -12.31
CA ARG A 83 -0.84 25.22 -11.32
C ARG A 83 -1.16 23.80 -11.79
N CYS A 84 -0.16 22.91 -11.75
CA CYS A 84 -0.30 21.49 -12.08
C CYS A 84 -0.30 20.62 -10.81
N TYR A 85 -1.27 19.71 -10.72
CA TYR A 85 -1.44 18.77 -9.60
C TYR A 85 -1.40 17.31 -10.10
N SER A 86 -0.37 16.97 -10.88
CA SER A 86 -0.20 15.64 -11.46
C SER A 86 0.26 14.60 -10.44
N GLU A 87 0.99 15.00 -9.40
CA GLU A 87 1.46 14.13 -8.32
C GLU A 87 1.09 14.68 -6.93
N LEU A 88 1.09 13.79 -5.94
CA LEU A 88 0.72 14.16 -4.56
C LEU A 88 1.68 15.19 -3.96
N TYR A 89 2.98 15.08 -4.24
CA TYR A 89 3.99 16.04 -3.79
C TYR A 89 3.94 17.39 -4.52
N ASN A 90 3.15 17.51 -5.59
CA ASN A 90 2.82 18.81 -6.18
C ASN A 90 1.62 19.46 -5.50
N SER A 91 0.88 18.79 -4.61
CA SER A 91 -0.34 19.33 -4.03
C SER A 91 -0.08 20.35 -2.92
N ASP A 92 -0.95 21.36 -2.81
CA ASP A 92 -0.91 22.32 -1.70
C ASP A 92 -1.03 21.64 -0.34
N TRP A 93 -1.75 20.51 -0.28
CA TRP A 93 -1.85 19.68 0.91
C TRP A 93 -0.47 19.17 1.36
N TRP A 94 0.38 18.71 0.43
CA TRP A 94 1.75 18.27 0.76
C TRP A 94 2.59 19.41 1.32
N GLY A 95 2.51 20.59 0.69
CA GLY A 95 3.18 21.79 1.17
C GLY A 95 2.73 22.19 2.58
N ARG A 96 1.44 22.02 2.92
CA ARG A 96 0.94 22.23 4.28
C ARG A 96 1.45 21.16 5.25
N ALA A 97 1.41 19.89 4.86
CA ALA A 97 1.88 18.78 5.68
C ALA A 97 3.38 18.93 6.02
N GLN A 98 4.21 19.25 5.03
CA GLN A 98 5.64 19.48 5.23
C GLN A 98 5.93 20.68 6.14
N ARG A 99 5.12 21.74 6.10
CA ARG A 99 5.26 22.88 7.04
C ARG A 99 4.80 22.57 8.47
N SER A 100 3.97 21.55 8.66
CA SER A 100 3.47 21.16 9.99
C SER A 100 4.35 20.16 10.73
N ILE A 101 5.39 19.64 10.09
CA ILE A 101 6.35 18.69 10.66
C ILE A 101 7.71 19.37 10.86
N ASN A 102 8.58 18.81 11.69
CA ASN A 102 9.91 19.40 11.91
C ASN A 102 10.73 19.40 10.61
N GLU A 103 11.66 20.35 10.48
CA GLU A 103 12.47 20.54 9.26
C GLU A 103 13.31 19.31 8.85
N SER A 104 13.66 18.45 9.81
CA SER A 104 14.37 17.19 9.55
C SER A 104 13.48 16.03 9.11
N ALA A 105 12.16 16.16 9.24
CA ALA A 105 11.19 15.13 8.86
C ALA A 105 10.83 15.22 7.38
N LYS A 106 10.53 14.08 6.77
CA LYS A 106 9.94 14.00 5.42
C LYS A 106 8.52 13.47 5.47
N VAL A 107 7.68 13.95 4.56
CA VAL A 107 6.33 13.39 4.37
C VAL A 107 6.46 12.07 3.62
N LEU A 108 5.94 10.99 4.20
CA LEU A 108 5.80 9.70 3.54
C LEU A 108 4.32 9.44 3.27
N SER A 109 3.96 9.51 1.98
CA SER A 109 2.60 9.22 1.54
C SER A 109 2.49 7.74 1.19
N ILE A 110 1.55 7.05 1.84
CA ILE A 110 1.22 5.66 1.62
C ILE A 110 -0.11 5.61 0.89
N ILE A 111 -0.18 4.84 -0.18
CA ILE A 111 -1.40 4.57 -0.94
C ILE A 111 -1.70 3.08 -0.80
N ILE A 112 -2.85 2.76 -0.21
CA ILE A 112 -3.34 1.39 -0.10
C ILE A 112 -4.52 1.24 -1.03
N TYR A 113 -4.50 0.20 -1.86
CA TYR A 113 -5.58 -0.09 -2.78
C TYR A 113 -5.81 -1.58 -2.98
N SER A 114 -7.02 -1.92 -3.41
CA SER A 114 -7.43 -3.27 -3.78
C SER A 114 -8.01 -3.21 -5.18
N ASP A 115 -7.52 -4.06 -6.07
CA ASP A 115 -8.06 -4.16 -7.44
C ASP A 115 -8.93 -5.41 -7.55
N ALA A 116 -10.23 -5.20 -7.72
CA ALA A 116 -11.23 -6.25 -7.88
C ALA A 116 -10.99 -7.14 -9.11
N THR A 117 -10.25 -6.69 -10.12
CA THR A 117 -9.93 -7.48 -11.32
C THR A 117 -8.87 -8.55 -11.06
N THR A 118 -8.08 -8.39 -9.99
CA THR A 118 -7.10 -9.38 -9.52
C THR A 118 -7.68 -10.31 -8.44
N CYS A 119 -8.98 -10.58 -8.49
CA CYS A 119 -9.64 -11.55 -7.61
C CYS A 119 -9.03 -12.94 -7.85
N ASP A 120 -8.16 -13.36 -6.94
CA ASP A 120 -7.50 -14.64 -6.99
C ASP A 120 -8.48 -15.72 -6.49
N THR A 121 -8.59 -16.81 -7.25
CA THR A 121 -9.19 -18.05 -6.76
C THR A 121 -8.10 -18.82 -6.03
N LEU A 122 -7.84 -18.42 -4.78
CA LEU A 122 -6.94 -19.14 -3.89
C LEU A 122 -7.65 -20.43 -3.40
N GLY A 123 -7.81 -21.38 -4.32
CA GLY A 123 -8.67 -22.56 -4.15
C GLY A 123 -10.16 -22.24 -4.28
N LYS A 124 -10.98 -22.71 -3.33
CA LYS A 124 -12.44 -22.50 -3.30
C LYS A 124 -12.87 -21.16 -2.65
N LYS A 125 -11.92 -20.37 -2.15
CA LYS A 125 -12.17 -19.06 -1.52
C LYS A 125 -11.65 -17.96 -2.45
N THR A 126 -12.49 -16.97 -2.70
CA THR A 126 -12.11 -15.77 -3.46
C THR A 126 -11.56 -14.77 -2.45
N GLU A 127 -10.28 -14.45 -2.55
CA GLU A 127 -9.63 -13.48 -1.67
C GLU A 127 -9.16 -12.29 -2.51
N HIS A 128 -9.31 -11.08 -1.97
CA HIS A 128 -8.98 -9.85 -2.68
C HIS A 128 -7.59 -9.36 -2.26
N PRO A 129 -6.60 -9.32 -3.16
CA PRO A 129 -5.28 -8.80 -2.80
C PRO A 129 -5.35 -7.29 -2.54
N VAL A 130 -4.71 -6.87 -1.46
CA VAL A 130 -4.50 -5.48 -1.09
C VAL A 130 -3.04 -5.16 -1.31
N PHE A 131 -2.79 -4.13 -2.11
CA PHE A 131 -1.46 -3.63 -2.40
C PHE A 131 -1.21 -2.30 -1.69
N LEU A 132 0.06 -2.06 -1.44
CA LEU A 132 0.59 -0.81 -0.92
C LEU A 132 1.59 -0.25 -1.94
N THR A 133 1.52 1.05 -2.19
CA THR A 133 2.53 1.81 -2.91
C THR A 133 2.77 3.13 -2.19
N LEU A 134 3.83 3.85 -2.56
CA LEU A 134 4.12 5.18 -2.02
C LEU A 134 3.67 6.28 -2.98
N GLY A 135 3.05 7.32 -2.44
CA GLY A 135 2.74 8.57 -3.13
C GLY A 135 3.97 9.40 -3.48
N ASN A 136 5.10 9.11 -2.83
CA ASN A 136 6.42 9.69 -3.12
C ASN A 136 7.00 9.21 -4.46
N ILE A 137 6.52 8.08 -5.00
CA ILE A 137 6.99 7.54 -6.28
C ILE A 137 6.18 8.20 -7.40
N PRO A 138 6.80 8.82 -8.43
CA PRO A 138 6.10 9.40 -9.57
C PRO A 138 5.18 8.38 -10.27
N SER A 139 4.02 8.81 -10.75
CA SER A 139 2.98 7.98 -11.38
C SER A 139 3.50 7.01 -12.44
N TRP A 140 4.35 7.48 -13.36
CA TRP A 140 4.93 6.66 -14.43
C TRP A 140 5.77 5.48 -13.88
N ARG A 141 6.45 5.68 -12.74
CA ARG A 141 7.24 4.64 -12.06
C ARG A 141 6.38 3.79 -11.14
N ARG A 142 5.45 4.43 -10.42
CA ARG A 142 4.47 3.85 -9.49
C ARG A 142 3.56 2.84 -10.18
N ASN A 143 3.29 3.03 -11.47
CA ASN A 143 2.48 2.11 -12.26
C ASN A 143 3.17 0.77 -12.54
N LYS A 144 4.47 0.65 -12.29
CA LYS A 144 5.21 -0.59 -12.51
C LYS A 144 4.93 -1.63 -11.41
N PRO A 145 4.97 -2.92 -11.76
CA PRO A 145 4.85 -4.05 -10.85
C PRO A 145 5.65 -3.98 -9.53
N ASP A 146 6.93 -3.66 -9.65
CA ASP A 146 7.93 -3.61 -8.59
C ASP A 146 7.84 -2.37 -7.70
N ALA A 147 6.95 -1.42 -8.04
CA ALA A 147 6.62 -0.27 -7.22
C ALA A 147 5.44 -0.54 -6.26
N LYS A 148 4.93 -1.78 -6.23
CA LYS A 148 3.76 -2.18 -5.45
C LYS A 148 4.12 -3.38 -4.59
N ALA A 149 3.86 -3.25 -3.30
CA ALA A 149 4.06 -4.29 -2.31
C ALA A 149 2.72 -4.95 -1.98
N LEU A 150 2.64 -6.27 -2.03
CA LEU A 150 1.45 -6.99 -1.56
C LEU A 150 1.36 -6.87 -0.03
N LEU A 151 0.27 -6.29 0.48
CA LEU A 151 0.07 -6.07 1.91
C LEU A 151 -0.71 -7.22 2.55
N ALA A 152 -1.81 -7.64 1.92
CA ALA A 152 -2.70 -8.65 2.47
C ALA A 152 -3.61 -9.29 1.42
N TYR A 153 -4.25 -10.39 1.79
CA TYR A 153 -5.42 -10.94 1.10
C TYR A 153 -6.65 -10.78 1.98
N LEU A 154 -7.60 -9.96 1.52
CA LEU A 154 -8.86 -9.72 2.21
C LEU A 154 -9.78 -10.94 2.05
N PRO A 155 -10.27 -11.50 3.16
CA PRO A 155 -11.24 -12.58 3.11
C PRO A 155 -12.58 -12.07 2.55
N LYS A 156 -13.26 -12.91 1.75
CA LYS A 156 -14.59 -12.62 1.19
C LYS A 156 -15.63 -13.60 1.72
N ILE A 157 -16.79 -13.05 2.09
CA ILE A 157 -17.99 -13.85 2.35
C ILE A 157 -18.62 -14.23 1.01
N ASN A 158 -18.43 -15.48 0.60
CA ASN A 158 -19.05 -16.07 -0.58
C ASN A 158 -20.44 -16.60 -0.22
N ASP A 159 -21.48 -15.83 -0.56
CA ASP A 159 -22.82 -16.37 -0.63
C ASP A 159 -23.68 -15.56 -1.62
N HIS A 160 -24.53 -16.27 -2.37
CA HIS A 160 -25.41 -15.73 -3.40
C HIS A 160 -26.61 -14.96 -2.82
N GLN A 161 -26.74 -14.91 -1.49
CA GLN A 161 -27.85 -14.25 -0.82
C GLN A 161 -27.52 -12.81 -0.40
N LYS A 162 -28.44 -11.88 -0.66
CA LYS A 162 -28.32 -10.44 -0.34
C LYS A 162 -28.24 -10.12 1.18
N LYS A 163 -28.28 -11.11 2.08
CA LYS A 163 -28.43 -10.91 3.54
C LYS A 163 -27.13 -10.68 4.34
N HIS A 164 -25.96 -10.55 3.69
CA HIS A 164 -24.67 -10.50 4.40
C HIS A 164 -23.98 -9.13 4.39
N ALA A 165 -24.66 -8.05 4.00
CA ALA A 165 -24.04 -6.73 3.85
C ALA A 165 -23.34 -6.25 5.14
N MET A 166 -23.99 -6.40 6.29
CA MET A 166 -23.40 -6.04 7.59
C MET A 166 -22.17 -6.89 7.94
N ALA A 167 -22.23 -8.20 7.70
CA ALA A 167 -21.10 -9.09 7.97
C ALA A 167 -19.91 -8.77 7.05
N LYS A 168 -20.16 -8.48 5.77
CA LYS A 168 -19.13 -8.04 4.82
C LYS A 168 -18.49 -6.72 5.26
N HIS A 169 -19.30 -5.76 5.68
CA HIS A 169 -18.82 -4.49 6.21
C HIS A 169 -17.98 -4.70 7.48
N GLN A 170 -18.46 -5.50 8.43
CA GLN A 170 -17.73 -5.79 9.66
C GLN A 170 -16.40 -6.51 9.40
N LEU A 171 -16.38 -7.48 8.48
CA LEU A 171 -15.18 -8.19 8.07
C LEU A 171 -14.15 -7.22 7.50
N PHE A 172 -14.58 -6.33 6.60
CA PHE A 172 -13.72 -5.32 6.01
C PHE A 172 -13.17 -4.33 7.06
N GLN A 173 -14.03 -3.78 7.92
CA GLN A 173 -13.63 -2.84 8.97
C GLN A 173 -12.60 -3.46 9.91
N ARG A 174 -12.83 -4.69 10.38
CA ARG A 174 -11.86 -5.38 11.24
C ARG A 174 -10.56 -5.71 10.52
N SER A 175 -10.63 -6.04 9.23
CA SER A 175 -9.43 -6.25 8.41
C SER A 175 -8.60 -4.97 8.34
N MET A 176 -9.21 -3.83 8.02
CA MET A 176 -8.52 -2.54 7.96
C MET A 176 -7.96 -2.10 9.32
N ASN A 177 -8.67 -2.42 10.41
CA ASN A 177 -8.19 -2.13 11.75
C ASN A 177 -6.85 -2.81 12.04
N ILE A 178 -6.76 -4.11 11.77
CA ILE A 178 -5.54 -4.90 11.99
C ILE A 178 -4.43 -4.52 10.99
N LEU A 179 -4.78 -4.28 9.73
CA LEU A 179 -3.80 -4.03 8.66
C LEU A 179 -3.17 -2.64 8.74
N VAL A 180 -3.96 -1.63 9.09
CA VAL A 180 -3.61 -0.23 8.87
C VAL A 180 -3.67 0.55 10.17
N ILE A 181 -4.82 0.51 10.88
CA ILE A 181 -5.05 1.38 12.04
C ILE A 181 -4.14 1.00 13.20
N GLU A 182 -4.12 -0.27 13.61
CA GLU A 182 -3.33 -0.74 14.75
C GLU A 182 -1.82 -0.47 14.58
N PRO A 183 -1.17 -0.83 13.44
CA PRO A 183 0.24 -0.51 13.23
C PRO A 183 0.53 0.99 13.25
N ILE A 184 -0.36 1.81 12.70
CA ILE A 184 -0.08 3.25 12.54
C ILE A 184 -0.31 4.01 13.85
N MET A 185 -1.35 3.66 14.60
CA MET A 185 -1.56 4.21 15.94
C MET A 185 -0.38 3.94 16.86
N SER A 186 0.35 2.83 16.66
CA SER A 186 1.54 2.52 17.44
C SER A 186 2.74 3.44 17.20
N VAL A 187 2.76 4.18 16.09
CA VAL A 187 3.89 5.07 15.71
C VAL A 187 3.51 6.54 15.58
N MET A 188 2.22 6.88 15.68
CA MET A 188 1.74 8.27 15.51
C MET A 188 2.24 9.23 16.60
N SER A 189 2.57 8.76 17.81
CA SER A 189 3.08 9.62 18.89
C SER A 189 4.55 9.98 18.73
N ASP A 190 5.35 9.06 18.18
CA ASP A 190 6.81 9.12 18.26
C ASP A 190 7.47 9.41 16.90
N GLY A 191 6.68 9.38 15.81
CA GLY A 191 7.19 9.42 14.45
C GLY A 191 7.80 8.07 14.03
N LEU A 192 8.18 7.95 12.75
CA LEU A 192 8.75 6.71 12.23
C LEU A 192 10.18 6.92 11.73
N ASP A 193 11.14 6.29 12.41
CA ASP A 193 12.51 6.12 11.92
C ASP A 193 12.57 4.96 10.94
N LEU A 194 12.60 5.27 9.64
CA LEU A 194 12.79 4.29 8.59
C LEU A 194 14.28 4.12 8.32
N ARG A 195 14.84 3.00 8.79
CA ARG A 195 16.18 2.56 8.39
C ARG A 195 16.08 1.91 7.01
N THR A 196 16.52 2.63 5.99
CA THR A 196 16.71 2.11 4.64
C THR A 196 18.18 1.74 4.45
N ASP A 197 18.48 1.02 3.36
CA ASP A 197 19.87 0.70 3.01
C ASP A 197 20.67 1.95 2.61
N ASP A 198 19.98 3.07 2.35
CA ASP A 198 20.55 4.36 1.94
C ASP A 198 20.59 5.38 3.10
N GLY A 199 20.19 5.00 4.33
CA GLY A 199 20.28 5.83 5.53
C GLY A 199 19.08 5.75 6.45
N ILE A 200 19.00 6.65 7.44
CA ILE A 200 17.83 6.79 8.31
C ILE A 200 16.99 7.95 7.79
N LEU A 201 15.75 7.65 7.41
CA LEU A 201 14.74 8.63 7.04
C LEU A 201 13.76 8.79 8.19
N TRP A 202 13.67 9.99 8.77
CA TRP A 202 12.62 10.30 9.71
C TRP A 202 11.37 10.75 8.96
N CYS A 203 10.27 10.02 9.10
CA CYS A 203 9.08 10.23 8.28
C CYS A 203 7.83 10.47 9.11
N TYR A 204 7.00 11.39 8.62
CA TYR A 204 5.61 11.55 9.03
C TYR A 204 4.70 10.83 8.03
N LEU A 205 3.92 9.86 8.51
CA LEU A 205 3.08 9.01 7.67
C LEU A 205 1.76 9.68 7.32
N VAL A 206 1.40 9.65 6.05
CA VAL A 206 0.05 9.98 5.58
C VAL A 206 -0.49 8.87 4.73
N ILE A 207 -1.74 8.47 4.98
CA ILE A 207 -2.39 7.35 4.30
C ILE A 207 -3.48 7.86 3.37
N TYR A 208 -3.46 7.38 2.15
CA TYR A 208 -4.57 7.44 1.20
C TYR A 208 -5.11 6.03 0.98
N LEU A 209 -6.38 5.84 1.29
CA LEU A 209 -7.07 4.57 1.11
C LEU A 209 -7.98 4.68 -0.12
N SER A 210 -7.66 3.93 -1.18
CA SER A 210 -8.49 3.82 -2.38
C SER A 210 -8.86 2.37 -2.59
N ILE A 211 -9.95 1.93 -1.97
CA ILE A 211 -10.40 0.54 -2.06
C ILE A 211 -11.67 0.51 -2.91
N THR A 212 -11.58 -0.13 -4.08
CA THR A 212 -12.73 -0.51 -4.88
C THR A 212 -13.02 -2.00 -4.61
N LEU A 213 -14.02 -2.28 -3.78
CA LEU A 213 -14.52 -3.64 -3.47
C LEU A 213 -15.60 -4.07 -4.46
#